data_AF-A0A1A8ZX36-F1
#
_entry.id   AF-A0A1A8ZX36-F1
#
_cell.length_a   1.000
_cell.length_b   1.000
_cell.length_c   1.000
_cell.angle_alpha   90.00
_cell.angle_beta   90.00
_cell.angle_gamma   90.00
#
_symmetry.space_group_name_H-M   'P 1'
#
loop_
_entity.id
_entity.type
_entity.pdbx_description
1 polymer ?
#
loop_
_entity_poly.entity_id
_entity_poly.type
_entity_poly.pdbx_seq_one_letter_code
_entity_poly.pdbx_strand_id
1 'polypeptide(L)'
;MGLTHPRTAAGAALLALLPAALAGCGLGLGGGGDEVGGAAPSDAQRAPADEAAAKSRERVQAYLDAMAAKDADAGRSQFCAPAQTAFDAAATGPNGDFADHFTVPQATITDVRSGPGGQEVSTTITVAVGARKATRPLLFTVTRSGADWCISAEAPGGNTPEPTVTP
;
A
#
# COMPACT_ATOMS: atom_id res chain seq x y z
N MET A 1 -6.11 53.15 -47.43
CA MET A 1 -5.31 51.95 -47.78
C MET A 1 -5.79 50.83 -46.85
N GLY A 2 -6.65 49.88 -47.18
CA GLY A 2 -7.01 49.27 -48.46
C GLY A 2 -6.65 47.78 -48.40
N LEU A 3 -7.69 46.93 -48.27
CA LEU A 3 -7.73 45.49 -48.64
C LEU A 3 -6.98 44.53 -47.67
N THR A 4 -7.44 43.33 -47.29
CA THR A 4 -8.54 42.45 -47.72
C THR A 4 -8.58 41.24 -46.77
N HIS A 5 -9.77 40.77 -46.38
CA HIS A 5 -9.96 39.36 -46.03
C HIS A 5 -10.07 38.53 -47.31
N PRO A 6 -9.61 37.27 -47.30
CA PRO A 6 -10.53 36.20 -47.70
C PRO A 6 -10.52 34.99 -46.76
N ARG A 7 -11.70 34.36 -46.71
CA ARG A 7 -12.02 33.05 -46.12
C ARG A 7 -11.68 31.91 -47.10
N THR A 8 -11.84 30.68 -46.61
CA THR A 8 -11.85 29.35 -47.29
C THR A 8 -10.50 28.62 -47.25
N ALA A 9 -10.39 27.30 -47.05
CA ALA A 9 -11.31 26.22 -47.41
C ALA A 9 -11.24 25.01 -46.44
N ALA A 10 -12.32 24.24 -46.44
CA ALA A 10 -12.45 22.93 -45.81
C ALA A 10 -11.53 21.89 -46.46
N GLY A 11 -11.03 20.95 -45.66
CA GLY A 11 -10.34 19.76 -46.11
C GLY A 11 -10.67 18.58 -45.20
N ALA A 12 -11.71 17.83 -45.57
CA ALA A 12 -11.93 16.48 -45.05
C ALA A 12 -11.05 15.52 -45.84
N ALA A 13 -10.24 14.71 -45.15
CA ALA A 13 -9.58 13.55 -45.72
C ALA A 13 -9.52 12.43 -44.66
N LEU A 14 -10.56 11.58 -44.69
CA LEU A 14 -10.50 10.19 -44.24
C LEU A 14 -9.69 9.40 -45.27
N LEU A 15 -8.71 8.60 -44.84
CA LEU A 15 -8.19 7.40 -45.53
C LEU A 15 -7.22 6.68 -44.58
N ALA A 16 -7.67 5.56 -44.00
CA ALA A 16 -7.23 4.19 -44.35
C ALA A 16 -6.11 3.69 -43.39
N LEU A 17 -6.44 2.85 -42.41
CA LEU A 17 -6.42 1.37 -42.47
C LEU A 17 -5.07 0.82 -42.96
N LEU A 18 -4.29 0.22 -42.04
CA LEU A 18 -3.60 -1.06 -42.23
C LEU A 18 -3.07 -1.64 -40.89
N PRO A 19 -2.84 -2.96 -40.80
CA PRO A 19 -3.03 -3.80 -39.61
C PRO A 19 -1.76 -4.55 -39.15
N ALA A 20 -1.73 -4.99 -37.89
CA ALA A 20 -0.87 -6.09 -37.45
C ALA A 20 -1.31 -6.62 -36.07
N ALA A 21 -2.54 -7.13 -35.97
CA ALA A 21 -2.89 -8.00 -34.85
C ALA A 21 -2.26 -9.37 -35.12
N LEU A 22 -1.22 -9.68 -34.36
CA LEU A 22 -0.55 -10.97 -34.29
C LEU A 22 -1.58 -12.06 -33.93
N ALA A 23 -2.01 -12.82 -34.93
CA ALA A 23 -2.67 -14.10 -34.73
C ALA A 23 -1.63 -15.12 -34.25
N GLY A 24 -1.43 -15.17 -32.93
CA GLY A 24 -0.80 -16.30 -32.25
C GLY A 24 -1.82 -17.41 -32.08
N CYS A 25 -1.59 -18.54 -32.76
CA CYS A 25 -2.41 -19.75 -32.73
C CYS A 25 -2.57 -20.33 -31.31
N GLY A 26 -3.80 -20.32 -30.80
CA GLY A 26 -4.25 -21.21 -29.72
C GLY A 26 -5.21 -22.25 -30.27
N LEU A 27 -4.68 -23.31 -30.89
CA LEU A 27 -5.42 -24.55 -31.14
C LEU A 27 -5.04 -25.55 -30.04
N GLY A 28 -5.86 -25.58 -29.00
CA GLY A 28 -5.90 -26.62 -27.99
C GLY A 28 -7.34 -26.80 -27.55
N LEU A 29 -8.02 -27.77 -28.16
CA LEU A 29 -9.37 -28.21 -27.77
C LEU A 29 -9.35 -28.81 -26.36
N GLY A 30 -10.40 -28.55 -25.57
CA GLY A 30 -10.86 -29.51 -24.55
C GLY A 30 -11.64 -28.92 -23.37
N GLY A 31 -12.98 -29.09 -23.40
CA GLY A 31 -13.89 -29.11 -22.23
C GLY A 31 -14.12 -27.75 -21.54
N GLY A 32 -15.33 -27.22 -21.40
CA GLY A 32 -16.55 -27.89 -20.92
C GLY A 32 -16.65 -27.71 -19.41
N GLY A 33 -17.33 -26.66 -18.95
CA GLY A 33 -17.65 -26.47 -17.54
C GLY A 33 -17.84 -25.00 -17.17
N ASP A 34 -19.10 -24.61 -16.96
CA ASP A 34 -19.49 -23.44 -16.19
C ASP A 34 -18.82 -23.49 -14.80
N GLU A 35 -17.90 -22.57 -14.53
CA GLU A 35 -17.43 -22.32 -13.16
C GLU A 35 -17.56 -20.83 -12.86
N VAL A 36 -18.36 -20.55 -11.84
CA VAL A 36 -18.59 -19.25 -11.21
C VAL A 36 -17.26 -18.76 -10.63
N GLY A 37 -16.43 -18.15 -11.48
CA GLY A 37 -15.12 -17.64 -11.13
C GLY A 37 -15.22 -16.25 -10.54
N GLY A 38 -15.33 -16.15 -9.21
CA GLY A 38 -14.95 -14.94 -8.49
C GLY A 38 -13.55 -14.55 -8.93
N ALA A 39 -13.42 -13.40 -9.59
CA ALA A 39 -12.15 -12.90 -10.09
C ALA A 39 -11.18 -12.76 -8.91
N ALA A 40 -10.30 -13.74 -8.73
CA ALA A 40 -9.07 -13.55 -7.99
C ALA A 40 -8.35 -12.36 -8.61
N PRO A 41 -7.82 -11.40 -7.82
CA PRO A 41 -7.10 -10.28 -8.38
C PRO A 41 -5.93 -10.84 -9.19
N SER A 42 -5.96 -10.57 -10.49
CA SER A 42 -5.02 -11.07 -11.47
C SER A 42 -3.58 -10.77 -11.02
N ASP A 43 -2.69 -11.76 -11.12
CA ASP A 43 -1.27 -11.67 -10.75
C ASP A 43 -0.52 -10.49 -11.41
N ALA A 44 -1.11 -9.85 -12.42
CA ALA A 44 -0.60 -8.66 -13.10
C ALA A 44 -0.39 -7.42 -12.21
N GLN A 45 -0.97 -7.35 -11.01
CA GLN A 45 -0.80 -6.21 -10.09
C GLN A 45 0.30 -6.46 -9.03
N ARG A 46 0.77 -7.70 -8.86
CA ARG A 46 1.73 -8.03 -7.82
C ARG A 46 3.14 -7.66 -8.28
N ALA A 47 3.75 -6.69 -7.60
CA ALA A 47 5.16 -6.38 -7.82
C ALA A 47 6.02 -7.62 -7.51
N PRO A 48 7.23 -7.73 -8.10
CA PRO A 48 8.19 -8.76 -7.71
C PRO A 48 8.36 -8.81 -6.18
N ALA A 49 8.46 -10.02 -5.62
CA ALA A 49 8.47 -10.21 -4.17
C ALA A 49 9.55 -9.38 -3.45
N ASP A 50 10.74 -9.28 -4.05
CA ASP A 50 11.85 -8.50 -3.52
C ASP A 50 11.58 -6.99 -3.55
N GLU A 51 10.98 -6.49 -4.64
CA GLU A 51 10.58 -5.09 -4.74
C GLU A 51 9.51 -4.76 -3.69
N ALA A 52 8.51 -5.63 -3.57
CA ALA A 52 7.45 -5.49 -2.57
C ALA A 52 8.04 -5.46 -1.16
N ALA A 53 8.94 -6.38 -0.81
CA ALA A 53 9.61 -6.40 0.48
C ALA A 53 10.43 -5.13 0.75
N ALA A 54 11.19 -4.65 -0.23
CA ALA A 54 11.97 -3.43 -0.11
C ALA A 54 11.07 -2.21 0.11
N LYS A 55 10.03 -2.03 -0.72
CA LYS A 55 9.11 -0.90 -0.63
C LYS A 55 8.28 -0.91 0.64
N SER A 56 7.87 -2.08 1.11
CA SER A 56 7.17 -2.20 2.38
C SER A 56 8.05 -1.87 3.57
N ARG A 57 9.32 -2.31 3.55
CA ARG A 57 10.29 -1.93 4.59
C ARG A 57 10.53 -0.42 4.60
N GLU A 58 10.77 0.19 3.44
CA GLU A 58 10.95 1.65 3.31
C GLU A 58 9.75 2.41 3.89
N ARG A 59 8.54 1.99 3.54
CA ARG A 59 7.30 2.66 3.98
C ARG A 59 7.10 2.58 5.49
N VAL A 60 7.32 1.40 6.08
CA VAL A 60 7.19 1.22 7.53
C VAL A 60 8.32 1.93 8.26
N GLN A 61 9.55 1.93 7.74
CA GLN A 61 10.65 2.67 8.37
C GLN A 61 10.33 4.18 8.43
N ALA A 62 9.82 4.77 7.36
CA ALA A 62 9.40 6.17 7.35
C ALA A 62 8.32 6.46 8.40
N TYR A 63 7.39 5.52 8.64
CA TYR A 63 6.40 5.65 9.71
C TYR A 63 7.04 5.59 11.10
N LEU A 64 7.97 4.66 11.34
CA LEU A 64 8.69 4.54 12.60
C LEU A 64 9.53 5.80 12.89
N ASP A 65 10.15 6.36 11.86
CA ASP A 65 10.93 7.59 11.98
C ASP A 65 10.04 8.80 12.30
N ALA A 66 8.85 8.89 11.68
CA ALA A 66 7.85 9.90 11.99
C ALA A 66 7.35 9.79 13.45
N MET A 67 7.11 8.57 13.95
CA MET A 67 6.76 8.34 15.36
C MET A 67 7.88 8.78 16.32
N ALA A 68 9.14 8.50 15.98
CA ALA A 68 10.28 8.92 16.79
C ALA A 68 10.45 10.45 16.79
N ALA A 69 10.17 11.09 15.65
CA ALA A 69 10.18 12.54 15.47
C ALA A 69 8.94 13.25 16.03
N LYS A 70 7.91 12.49 16.45
CA LYS A 70 6.58 13.01 16.87
C LYS A 70 5.88 13.81 15.78
N ASP A 71 6.06 13.40 14.53
CA ASP A 71 5.46 14.04 13.37
C ASP A 71 4.22 13.27 12.90
N ALA A 72 3.05 13.75 13.33
CA ALA A 72 1.77 13.13 13.02
C ALA A 72 1.43 13.22 11.52
N ASP A 73 1.77 14.32 10.85
CA ASP A 73 1.49 14.50 9.43
C ASP A 73 2.37 13.57 8.57
N ALA A 74 3.66 13.47 8.91
CA ALA A 74 4.56 12.52 8.26
C ALA A 74 4.11 11.07 8.50
N GLY A 75 3.68 10.74 9.72
CA GLY A 75 3.15 9.42 10.06
C GLY A 75 1.88 9.08 9.26
N ARG A 76 0.91 10.00 9.27
CA ARG A 76 -0.35 9.91 8.52
C ARG A 76 -0.13 9.68 7.03
N SER A 77 0.85 10.37 6.44
CA SER A 77 1.15 10.26 5.01
C SER A 77 1.65 8.86 4.57
N GLN A 78 2.06 8.01 5.52
CA GLN A 78 2.46 6.63 5.21
C GLN A 78 1.27 5.68 5.04
N PHE A 79 0.08 6.05 5.56
CA PHE A 79 -1.13 5.23 5.51
C PHE A 79 -1.93 5.46 4.24
N CYS A 80 -2.61 4.41 3.78
CA CYS A 80 -3.59 4.50 2.70
C CYS A 80 -4.76 5.39 3.15
N ALA A 81 -5.37 6.13 2.22
CA ALA A 81 -6.43 7.10 2.55
C ALA A 81 -7.55 6.55 3.47
N PRO A 82 -8.06 5.30 3.31
CA PRO A 82 -9.05 4.76 4.24
C PRO A 82 -8.51 4.51 5.66
N ALA A 83 -7.22 4.21 5.81
CA ALA A 83 -6.59 3.93 7.09
C ALA A 83 -6.14 5.23 7.82
N GLN A 84 -5.98 6.34 7.09
CA GLN A 84 -5.65 7.64 7.70
C GLN A 84 -6.69 8.10 8.73
N THR A 85 -7.97 7.83 8.52
CA THR A 85 -9.01 8.17 9.51
C THR A 85 -8.82 7.42 10.83
N ALA A 86 -8.40 6.16 10.78
CA ALA A 86 -8.13 5.37 11.98
C ALA A 86 -6.85 5.87 12.69
N PHE A 87 -5.82 6.25 11.91
CA PHE A 87 -4.64 6.92 12.43
C PHE A 87 -4.99 8.23 13.14
N ASP A 88 -5.77 9.11 12.48
CA ASP A 88 -6.18 10.40 13.02
C ASP A 88 -6.94 10.22 14.35
N ALA A 89 -7.86 9.26 14.43
CA ALA A 89 -8.58 8.96 15.67
C ALA A 89 -7.65 8.49 16.81
N ALA A 90 -6.62 7.71 16.50
CA ALA A 90 -5.61 7.28 17.48
C ALA A 90 -4.69 8.43 17.90
N ALA A 91 -4.31 9.29 16.95
CA ALA A 91 -3.44 10.45 17.13
C ALA A 91 -4.16 11.71 17.66
N THR A 92 -5.46 11.65 17.94
CA THR A 92 -6.19 12.75 18.61
C THR A 92 -7.08 12.28 19.76
N GLY A 93 -7.04 10.99 20.10
CA GLY A 93 -7.83 10.40 21.20
C GLY A 93 -7.42 10.89 22.60
N PRO A 94 -8.05 10.39 23.68
CA PRO A 94 -7.72 10.76 25.06
C PRO A 94 -6.27 10.43 25.47
N ASN A 95 -5.65 9.49 24.77
CA ASN A 95 -4.23 9.14 24.87
C ASN A 95 -3.41 9.67 23.67
N GLY A 96 -4.06 10.45 22.81
CA GLY A 96 -3.74 10.62 21.42
C GLY A 96 -2.86 11.80 21.11
N ASP A 97 -2.51 12.66 22.07
CA ASP A 97 -1.36 13.54 21.85
C ASP A 97 -0.07 12.69 21.90
N PHE A 98 0.16 11.97 20.79
CA PHE A 98 1.34 11.16 20.51
C PHE A 98 2.61 12.01 20.70
N ALA A 99 2.51 13.31 20.43
CA ALA A 99 3.59 14.27 20.61
C ALA A 99 3.79 14.66 22.08
N ASP A 100 2.75 14.72 22.91
CA ASP A 100 2.91 15.22 24.28
C ASP A 100 3.04 14.14 25.35
N HIS A 101 2.48 12.95 25.15
CA HIS A 101 2.34 11.98 26.26
C HIS A 101 3.40 10.88 26.31
N PHE A 102 4.05 10.57 25.20
CA PHE A 102 5.05 9.52 25.16
C PHE A 102 6.14 9.79 24.15
N THR A 103 7.17 8.94 24.17
CA THR A 103 8.26 8.92 23.20
C THR A 103 8.45 7.50 22.70
N VAL A 104 8.95 7.36 21.47
CA VAL A 104 9.35 6.07 20.91
C VAL A 104 10.89 6.07 20.78
N PRO A 105 11.64 5.85 21.89
CA PRO A 105 13.11 5.89 21.85
C PRO A 105 13.74 4.77 21.02
N GLN A 106 12.99 3.72 20.69
CA GLN A 106 13.48 2.61 19.88
C GLN A 106 12.34 2.04 19.04
N ALA A 107 12.61 1.81 17.77
CA ALA A 107 11.75 1.08 16.86
C ALA A 107 12.61 0.23 15.92
N THR A 108 12.22 -1.00 15.66
CA THR A 108 13.02 -1.92 14.82
C THR A 108 12.10 -2.83 14.02
N ILE A 109 12.36 -2.94 12.72
CA ILE A 109 11.72 -3.93 11.85
C ILE A 109 12.41 -5.28 12.10
N THR A 110 11.63 -6.30 12.45
CA THR A 110 12.14 -7.64 12.80
C THR A 110 11.94 -8.66 11.68
N ASP A 111 10.89 -8.50 10.86
CA ASP A 111 10.56 -9.43 9.78
C ASP A 111 9.77 -8.72 8.66
N VAL A 112 9.92 -9.19 7.43
CA VAL A 112 9.15 -8.75 6.26
C VAL A 112 8.81 -9.96 5.40
N ARG A 113 7.52 -10.20 5.14
CA ARG A 113 7.07 -11.34 4.35
C ARG A 113 5.81 -11.02 3.55
N SER A 114 5.46 -11.87 2.60
CA SER A 114 4.17 -11.81 1.92
C SER A 114 3.07 -12.43 2.78
N GLY A 115 1.93 -11.76 2.85
CA GLY A 115 0.73 -12.19 3.54
C GLY A 115 -0.52 -12.06 2.67
N PRO A 116 -1.69 -12.50 3.15
CA PRO A 116 -2.94 -12.51 2.39
C PRO A 116 -3.44 -11.10 2.04
N GLY A 117 -3.13 -10.11 2.89
CA GLY A 117 -3.55 -8.72 2.71
C GLY A 117 -2.51 -7.82 2.03
N GLY A 118 -1.34 -8.33 1.64
CA GLY A 118 -0.21 -7.54 1.15
C GLY A 118 1.11 -8.00 1.77
N GLN A 119 2.11 -7.12 1.80
CA GLN A 119 3.34 -7.39 2.53
C GLN A 119 3.14 -7.12 4.02
N GLU A 120 3.49 -8.08 4.84
CA GLU A 120 3.45 -8.02 6.29
C GLU A 120 4.83 -7.61 6.82
N VAL A 121 4.89 -6.55 7.61
CA VAL A 121 6.12 -6.05 8.23
C VAL A 121 5.95 -6.10 9.74
N SER A 122 6.67 -7.00 10.40
CA SER A 122 6.69 -7.06 11.86
C SER A 122 7.73 -6.10 12.41
N THR A 123 7.36 -5.41 13.48
CA THR A 123 8.25 -4.49 14.19
C THR A 123 8.17 -4.70 15.69
N THR A 124 9.15 -4.14 16.38
CA THR A 124 9.14 -3.98 17.83
C THR A 124 9.41 -2.52 18.14
N ILE A 125 8.51 -1.89 18.89
CA ILE A 125 8.66 -0.52 19.36
C ILE A 125 8.81 -0.50 20.88
N THR A 126 9.62 0.42 21.39
CA THR A 126 9.66 0.74 22.81
C THR A 126 9.00 2.10 22.99
N VAL A 127 7.90 2.12 23.76
CA VAL A 127 7.19 3.34 24.13
C VAL A 127 7.61 3.74 25.55
N ALA A 128 7.83 5.03 25.78
CA ALA A 128 8.20 5.55 27.09
C ALA A 128 7.31 6.71 27.54
N VAL A 129 6.87 6.67 28.79
CA VAL A 129 6.12 7.72 29.49
C VAL A 129 6.89 8.08 30.76
N GLY A 130 7.56 9.24 30.76
CA GLY A 130 8.54 9.58 31.78
C GLY A 130 9.64 8.51 31.88
N ALA A 131 9.86 7.94 33.07
CA ALA A 131 10.85 6.90 33.29
C ALA A 131 10.36 5.47 32.95
N ARG A 132 9.06 5.27 32.71
CA ARG A 132 8.49 3.95 32.43
C ARG A 132 8.63 3.64 30.94
N LYS A 133 9.10 2.44 30.62
CA LYS A 133 9.26 1.94 29.25
C LYS A 133 8.49 0.65 29.07
N ALA A 134 7.94 0.46 27.88
CA ALA A 134 7.21 -0.74 27.52
C ALA A 134 7.52 -1.09 26.06
N THR A 135 7.95 -2.33 25.81
CA THR A 135 8.18 -2.84 24.47
C THR A 135 6.93 -3.54 23.94
N ARG A 136 6.55 -3.25 22.69
CA ARG A 136 5.36 -3.76 22.04
C ARG A 136 5.67 -4.22 20.62
N PRO A 137 5.26 -5.43 20.24
CA PRO A 137 5.29 -5.84 18.84
C PRO A 137 4.13 -5.18 18.08
N LEU A 138 4.40 -4.74 16.86
CA LEU A 138 3.40 -4.25 15.91
C LEU A 138 3.55 -4.96 14.57
N LEU A 139 2.43 -5.21 13.93
CA LEU A 139 2.34 -5.77 12.59
C LEU A 139 1.71 -4.75 11.66
N PHE A 140 2.42 -4.41 10.59
CA PHE A 140 1.91 -3.58 9.51
C PHE A 140 1.60 -4.41 8.29
N THR A 141 0.47 -4.12 7.66
CA THR A 141 0.17 -4.61 6.31
C THR A 141 0.36 -3.46 5.33
N VAL A 142 1.19 -3.69 4.31
CA VAL A 142 1.48 -2.72 3.26
C VAL A 142 0.96 -3.25 1.93
N THR A 143 0.22 -2.41 1.23
CA THR A 143 -0.32 -2.73 -0.09
C THR A 143 0.13 -1.73 -1.13
N ARG A 144 0.05 -2.16 -2.39
CA ARG A 144 0.21 -1.27 -3.53
C ARG A 144 -1.12 -0.59 -3.82
N SER A 145 -1.12 0.73 -3.90
CA SER A 145 -2.25 1.58 -4.29
C SER A 145 -1.87 2.37 -5.53
N GLY A 146 -2.29 1.89 -6.70
CA GLY A 146 -1.85 2.44 -7.99
C GLY A 146 -0.33 2.26 -8.19
N ALA A 147 0.39 3.36 -8.43
CA ALA A 147 1.84 3.34 -8.56
C ALA A 147 2.58 3.35 -7.21
N ASP A 148 1.86 3.67 -6.12
CA ASP A 148 2.43 3.90 -4.80
C ASP A 148 2.22 2.73 -3.84
N TRP A 149 2.94 2.76 -2.73
CA TRP A 149 2.82 1.82 -1.61
C TRP A 149 2.38 2.56 -0.37
N CYS A 150 1.45 2.00 0.39
CA CYS A 150 0.94 2.59 1.63
C CYS A 150 0.59 1.53 2.67
N ILE A 151 0.61 1.92 3.94
CA ILE A 151 0.19 1.07 5.05
C ILE A 151 -1.34 0.99 5.04
N SER A 152 -1.87 -0.20 4.82
CA SER A 152 -3.32 -0.46 4.79
C SER A 152 -3.87 -0.84 6.16
N ALA A 153 -3.03 -1.39 7.04
CA ALA A 153 -3.41 -1.74 8.41
C ALA A 153 -2.21 -1.72 9.36
N GLU A 154 -2.49 -1.44 10.63
CA GLU A 154 -1.61 -1.62 11.78
C GLU A 154 -2.36 -2.46 12.81
N ALA A 155 -1.71 -3.48 13.37
CA ALA A 155 -2.27 -4.34 14.39
C ALA A 155 -1.24 -4.62 15.51
N PRO A 156 -1.68 -4.78 16.77
CA PRO A 156 -0.81 -5.27 17.84
C PRO A 156 -0.32 -6.70 17.54
N GLY A 157 0.91 -7.01 17.92
CA GLY A 157 1.47 -8.35 17.74
C GLY A 157 2.48 -8.42 16.60
N GLY A 158 2.79 -9.64 16.20
CA GLY A 158 3.65 -9.91 15.07
C GLY A 158 3.07 -11.03 14.23
N ASN A 159 3.82 -11.39 13.21
CA ASN A 159 3.53 -12.43 12.23
C ASN A 159 3.44 -13.87 12.76
N THR A 160 3.40 -14.07 14.07
CA THR A 160 3.34 -15.40 14.69
C THR A 160 1.93 -15.99 14.50
N PRO A 161 1.80 -17.22 13.97
CA PRO A 161 0.51 -17.91 13.94
C PRO A 161 -0.09 -17.96 15.35
N GLU A 162 -1.38 -17.67 15.47
CA GLU A 162 -2.11 -17.83 16.72
C GLU A 162 -1.94 -19.28 17.20
N PRO A 163 -1.61 -19.54 18.49
CA PRO A 163 -1.43 -20.90 18.95
C PRO A 163 -2.73 -21.68 18.75
N THR A 164 -2.66 -22.78 18.00
CA THR A 164 -3.81 -23.67 17.80
C THR A 164 -4.21 -24.26 19.15
N VAL A 165 -5.29 -23.75 19.73
CA VAL A 165 -5.90 -24.37 20.92
C VAL A 165 -6.52 -25.67 20.44
N THR A 166 -5.91 -26.80 20.80
CA THR A 166 -6.48 -28.13 20.55
C THR A 166 -7.55 -28.39 21.62
N PRO A 167 -8.80 -28.73 21.25
CA PRO A 167 -9.88 -28.98 22.20
C PRO A 167 -9.68 -30.24 23.04
#